data_AF-A0A0A2XX30-F1
#
_entry.id   AF-A0A0A2XX30-F1
#
_cell.length_a   1.000
_cell.length_b   1.000
_cell.length_c   1.000
_cell.angle_alpha   90.00
_cell.angle_beta   90.00
_cell.angle_gamma   90.00
#
_symmetry.space_group_name_H-M   'P 1'
#
loop_
_entity.id
_entity.type
_entity.pdbx_description
1 polymer ?
#
loop_
_entity_poly.entity_id
_entity_poly.type
_entity_poly.pdbx_seq_one_letter_code
_entity_poly.pdbx_strand_id
1 'polypeptide(L)'
;MKKIVLFFALLFSINTYALTPQEELKDYKFTQNDVGVVQFDNAVDIFDSFGDYYNENNSLKIENKKPLKLRISPVVLSNDDKEVIKNMVDRAFLYAVYNTFTYSTLDKVTVSSIPVDMESSKLLKNIYQIKPVTVTREKALEALNKFNIASSFNDLVVLKTDSEILTAGLSHSDKYKELMYNDKKLNEYVQFLIKK
;
A
#
# COMPACT_ATOMS: atom_id res chain seq x y z
N MET A 1 -28.17 -55.17 32.06
CA MET A 1 -28.31 -53.70 32.14
C MET A 1 -27.34 -53.06 31.16
N LYS A 2 -27.83 -52.45 30.07
CA LYS A 2 -27.01 -51.78 29.06
C LYS A 2 -26.68 -50.35 29.53
N LYS A 3 -25.38 -50.01 29.64
CA LYS A 3 -24.93 -48.64 29.91
C LYS A 3 -25.02 -47.83 28.61
N ILE A 4 -25.86 -46.80 28.61
CA ILE A 4 -25.90 -45.77 27.57
C ILE A 4 -24.80 -44.77 27.91
N VAL A 5 -23.81 -44.64 27.04
CA VAL A 5 -22.82 -43.56 27.09
C VAL A 5 -23.40 -42.40 26.29
N LEU A 6 -23.84 -41.34 26.97
CA LEU A 6 -24.20 -40.07 26.34
C LEU A 6 -22.90 -39.36 25.94
N PHE A 7 -22.65 -39.24 24.64
CA PHE A 7 -21.62 -38.36 24.10
C PHE A 7 -22.19 -36.93 24.09
N PHE A 8 -21.72 -36.08 25.00
CA PHE A 8 -21.91 -34.64 24.92
C PHE A 8 -20.95 -34.09 23.87
N ALA A 9 -21.46 -33.79 22.67
CA ALA A 9 -20.73 -32.99 21.69
C ALA A 9 -20.77 -31.53 22.15
N LEU A 10 -19.68 -31.05 22.71
CA LEU A 10 -19.45 -29.63 22.97
C LEU A 10 -19.15 -28.96 21.62
N LEU A 11 -20.16 -28.30 21.05
CA LEU A 11 -19.98 -27.40 19.91
C LEU A 11 -19.25 -26.15 20.41
N PHE A 12 -17.94 -26.05 20.16
CA PHE A 12 -17.24 -24.78 20.24
C PHE A 12 -17.61 -23.96 19.00
N SER A 13 -18.55 -23.03 19.15
CA SER A 13 -18.73 -21.94 18.18
C SER A 13 -17.51 -21.03 18.27
N ILE A 14 -16.61 -21.13 17.30
CA ILE A 14 -15.60 -20.10 17.06
C ILE A 14 -16.40 -18.89 16.57
N ASN A 15 -16.67 -17.93 17.46
CA ASN A 15 -17.16 -16.63 17.01
C ASN A 15 -15.97 -15.96 16.32
N THR A 16 -15.99 -15.99 15.00
CA THR A 16 -15.03 -15.26 14.19
C THR A 16 -15.48 -13.80 14.12
N TYR A 17 -14.66 -12.90 14.67
CA TYR A 17 -14.87 -11.47 14.57
C TYR A 17 -13.96 -10.94 13.46
N ALA A 18 -14.51 -10.14 12.55
CA ALA A 18 -13.68 -9.37 11.62
C ALA A 18 -12.75 -8.45 12.43
N LEU A 19 -11.46 -8.42 12.06
CA LEU A 19 -10.48 -7.57 12.73
C LEU A 19 -10.84 -6.10 12.55
N THR A 20 -10.73 -5.35 13.63
CA THR A 20 -10.90 -3.90 13.60
C THR A 20 -9.56 -3.20 13.32
N PRO A 21 -9.55 -1.97 12.77
CA PRO A 21 -8.32 -1.19 12.65
C PRO A 21 -7.56 -1.06 13.97
N GLN A 22 -8.29 -0.97 15.10
CA GLN A 22 -7.70 -0.88 16.44
C GLN A 22 -6.90 -2.13 16.82
N GLU A 23 -7.34 -3.31 16.39
CA GLU A 23 -6.62 -4.56 16.66
C GLU A 23 -5.40 -4.73 15.74
N GLU A 24 -5.56 -4.41 14.44
CA GLU A 24 -4.45 -4.50 13.47
C GLU A 24 -3.34 -3.48 13.73
N LEU A 25 -3.70 -2.27 14.16
CA LEU A 25 -2.78 -1.14 14.32
C LEU A 25 -2.51 -0.78 15.78
N LYS A 26 -2.67 -1.74 16.71
CA LYS A 26 -2.50 -1.52 18.16
C LYS A 26 -1.15 -0.88 18.55
N ASP A 27 -0.12 -1.08 17.74
CA ASP A 27 1.24 -0.59 17.97
C ASP A 27 1.52 0.78 17.32
N TYR A 28 0.53 1.35 16.61
CA TYR A 28 0.66 2.60 15.85
C TYR A 28 -0.30 3.68 16.35
N LYS A 29 0.11 4.94 16.18
CA LYS A 29 -0.76 6.09 16.46
C LYS A 29 -1.51 6.50 15.20
N PHE A 30 -2.84 6.41 15.28
CA PHE A 30 -3.71 6.78 14.18
C PHE A 30 -5.03 7.38 14.68
N THR A 31 -5.70 8.08 13.78
CA THR A 31 -7.11 8.48 13.88
C THR A 31 -7.88 7.90 12.70
N GLN A 32 -9.20 8.08 12.66
CA GLN A 32 -10.00 7.81 11.46
C GLN A 32 -10.61 9.12 10.99
N ASN A 33 -10.68 9.32 9.67
CA ASN A 33 -11.43 10.44 9.10
C ASN A 33 -12.96 10.23 9.20
N ASP A 34 -13.74 11.21 8.76
CA ASP A 34 -15.21 11.21 8.88
C ASP A 34 -15.92 10.01 8.24
N VAL A 35 -15.26 9.30 7.32
CA VAL A 35 -15.80 8.10 6.65
C VAL A 35 -15.15 6.80 7.12
N GLY A 36 -14.29 6.85 8.14
CA GLY A 36 -13.68 5.68 8.77
C GLY A 36 -12.34 5.24 8.19
N VAL A 37 -11.71 5.98 7.28
CA VAL A 37 -10.37 5.64 6.77
C VAL A 37 -9.33 5.98 7.82
N VAL A 38 -8.40 5.05 8.07
CA VAL A 38 -7.27 5.26 8.97
C VAL A 38 -6.37 6.40 8.49
N GLN A 39 -5.93 7.23 9.43
CA GLN A 39 -5.00 8.33 9.23
C GLN A 39 -3.87 8.21 10.26
N PHE A 40 -2.67 7.85 9.80
CA PHE A 40 -1.48 7.78 10.64
C PHE A 40 -0.95 9.18 10.95
N ASP A 41 -0.57 9.40 12.21
CA ASP A 41 0.06 10.65 12.65
C ASP A 41 1.46 10.82 12.03
N ASN A 42 2.15 9.70 11.80
CA ASN A 42 3.46 9.64 11.18
C ASN A 42 3.40 8.79 9.92
N ALA A 43 3.63 9.41 8.76
CA ALA A 43 3.53 8.72 7.47
C ALA A 43 4.57 7.62 7.26
N VAL A 44 5.62 7.52 8.10
CA VAL A 44 6.53 6.37 8.08
C VAL A 44 5.80 5.10 8.54
N ASP A 45 4.88 5.23 9.49
CA ASP A 45 4.16 4.13 10.12
C ASP A 45 3.25 3.41 9.12
N ILE A 46 2.81 4.10 8.05
CA ILE A 46 2.07 3.50 6.93
C ILE A 46 2.83 2.31 6.34
N PHE A 47 4.13 2.47 6.09
CA PHE A 47 4.92 1.45 5.41
C PHE A 47 5.28 0.29 6.35
N ASP A 48 5.49 0.60 7.62
CA ASP A 48 5.76 -0.38 8.67
C ASP A 48 4.52 -1.24 8.95
N SER A 49 3.34 -0.61 9.01
CA SER A 49 2.09 -1.31 9.31
C SER A 49 1.65 -2.28 8.22
N PHE A 50 1.83 -1.90 6.94
CA PHE A 50 1.48 -2.79 5.83
C PHE A 50 2.53 -3.89 5.61
N GLY A 51 3.80 -3.66 6.01
CA GLY A 51 4.86 -4.66 5.93
C GLY A 51 5.28 -5.08 4.52
N ASP A 52 4.70 -4.49 3.47
CA ASP A 52 5.02 -4.80 2.07
C ASP A 52 6.46 -4.38 1.69
N TYR A 53 6.98 -3.35 2.35
CA TYR A 53 8.33 -2.81 2.15
C TYR A 53 8.95 -2.44 3.50
N TYR A 54 10.18 -2.87 3.74
CA TYR A 54 10.88 -2.70 5.02
C TYR A 54 12.38 -2.45 4.82
N ASN A 55 13.07 -1.96 5.85
CA ASN A 55 14.45 -1.49 5.71
C ASN A 55 15.45 -2.67 5.61
N GLU A 56 15.17 -3.78 6.27
CA GLU A 56 16.06 -4.93 6.46
C GLU A 56 16.41 -5.62 5.14
N ASN A 57 15.46 -5.69 4.19
CA ASN A 57 15.69 -6.21 2.84
C ASN A 57 16.02 -5.11 1.81
N ASN A 58 16.30 -3.88 2.28
CA ASN A 58 16.61 -2.73 1.43
C ASN A 58 15.46 -2.33 0.46
N SER A 59 14.23 -2.79 0.69
CA SER A 59 13.05 -2.47 -0.11
C SER A 59 12.42 -1.12 0.28
N LEU A 60 12.69 -0.63 1.49
CA LEU A 60 12.33 0.72 1.94
C LEU A 60 13.58 1.49 2.38
N LYS A 61 13.56 2.80 2.20
CA LYS A 61 14.45 3.73 2.92
C LYS A 61 13.76 5.07 3.10
N ILE A 62 13.54 5.45 4.35
CA ILE A 62 13.11 6.80 4.71
C ILE A 62 14.32 7.73 4.67
N GLU A 63 14.35 8.66 3.72
CA GLU A 63 15.45 9.62 3.55
C GLU A 63 15.22 10.91 4.33
N ASN A 64 13.96 11.30 4.51
CA ASN A 64 13.57 12.41 5.37
C ASN A 64 12.13 12.20 5.87
N LYS A 65 11.83 12.59 7.11
CA LYS A 65 10.48 12.44 7.69
C LYS A 65 9.58 13.64 7.43
N LYS A 66 10.13 14.86 7.42
CA LYS A 66 9.37 16.12 7.24
C LYS A 66 10.20 17.14 6.43
N PRO A 67 9.84 17.47 5.18
CA PRO A 67 8.83 16.80 4.35
C PRO A 67 9.19 15.33 4.10
N LEU A 68 8.19 14.47 3.92
CA LEU A 68 8.41 13.05 3.68
C LEU A 68 9.18 12.84 2.38
N LYS A 69 10.31 12.15 2.47
CA LYS A 69 11.14 11.71 1.36
C LYS A 69 11.53 10.26 1.58
N LEU A 70 11.27 9.41 0.60
CA LEU A 70 11.57 7.99 0.69
C LEU A 70 11.99 7.41 -0.66
N ARG A 71 12.69 6.28 -0.57
CA ARG A 71 12.89 5.35 -1.68
C ARG A 71 12.11 4.08 -1.37
N ILE A 72 11.34 3.64 -2.36
CA ILE A 72 10.62 2.37 -2.34
C ILE A 72 11.12 1.48 -3.47
N SER A 73 11.43 0.24 -3.17
CA SER A 73 12.26 -0.61 -4.00
C SER A 73 11.65 -1.98 -4.14
N PRO A 74 11.01 -2.27 -5.28
CA PRO A 74 10.50 -3.62 -5.51
C PRO A 74 11.67 -4.60 -5.58
N VAL A 75 11.48 -5.77 -4.96
CA VAL A 75 12.41 -6.88 -5.06
C VAL A 75 12.18 -7.60 -6.38
N VAL A 76 13.23 -7.75 -7.18
CA VAL A 76 13.17 -8.36 -8.53
C VAL A 76 14.33 -9.35 -8.72
N LEU A 77 14.22 -10.25 -9.69
CA LEU A 77 15.40 -10.95 -10.19
C LEU A 77 16.08 -10.09 -11.26
N SER A 78 17.39 -9.93 -11.20
CA SER A 78 18.12 -9.09 -12.15
C SER A 78 18.06 -9.57 -13.61
N ASN A 79 17.66 -10.81 -13.85
CA ASN A 79 17.44 -11.40 -15.18
C ASN A 79 15.96 -11.39 -15.62
N ASP A 80 15.05 -10.81 -14.83
CA ASP A 80 13.66 -10.63 -15.24
C ASP A 80 13.57 -9.75 -16.50
N ASP A 81 12.46 -9.90 -17.23
CA ASP A 81 12.18 -9.06 -18.39
C ASP A 81 12.16 -7.56 -17.99
N LYS A 82 12.72 -6.71 -18.86
CA LYS A 82 12.86 -5.27 -18.58
C LYS A 82 11.50 -4.58 -18.37
N GLU A 83 10.46 -5.01 -19.10
CA GLU A 83 9.10 -4.50 -18.94
C GLU A 83 8.50 -4.93 -17.61
N VAL A 84 8.75 -6.16 -17.17
CA VAL A 84 8.33 -6.65 -15.85
C VAL A 84 8.96 -5.82 -14.74
N ILE A 85 10.29 -5.62 -14.78
CA ILE A 85 10.99 -4.78 -13.80
C ILE A 85 10.44 -3.36 -13.82
N LYS A 86 10.22 -2.80 -15.02
CA LYS A 86 9.64 -1.46 -15.17
C LYS A 86 8.27 -1.36 -14.50
N ASN A 87 7.37 -2.31 -14.75
CA ASN A 87 6.04 -2.31 -14.16
C ASN A 87 6.10 -2.44 -12.63
N MET A 88 7.02 -3.23 -12.09
CA MET A 88 7.21 -3.34 -10.64
C MET A 88 7.70 -2.03 -10.02
N VAL A 89 8.64 -1.33 -10.66
CA VAL A 89 9.13 -0.01 -10.22
C VAL A 89 8.02 1.04 -10.27
N ASP A 90 7.23 1.04 -11.34
CA ASP A 90 6.09 1.94 -11.50
C ASP A 90 5.03 1.70 -10.40
N ARG A 91 4.67 0.43 -10.14
CA ARG A 91 3.73 0.06 -9.07
C ARG A 91 4.23 0.45 -7.70
N ALA A 92 5.50 0.19 -7.39
CA ALA A 92 6.09 0.57 -6.10
C ALA A 92 6.04 2.10 -5.91
N PHE A 93 6.31 2.88 -6.95
CA PHE A 93 6.16 4.33 -6.90
C PHE A 93 4.71 4.76 -6.64
N LEU A 94 3.73 4.21 -7.37
CA LEU A 94 2.31 4.52 -7.14
C LEU A 94 1.87 4.11 -5.73
N TYR A 95 2.31 2.94 -5.25
CA TYR A 95 2.05 2.45 -3.89
C TYR A 95 2.46 3.49 -2.86
N ALA A 96 3.71 3.97 -2.92
CA ALA A 96 4.19 4.97 -1.96
C ALA A 96 3.41 6.28 -2.03
N VAL A 97 3.09 6.75 -3.23
CA VAL A 97 2.33 7.99 -3.42
C VAL A 97 0.91 7.86 -2.85
N TYR A 98 0.17 6.86 -3.29
CA TYR A 98 -1.24 6.74 -2.95
C TYR A 98 -1.48 6.27 -1.53
N ASN A 99 -0.69 5.34 -0.98
CA ASN A 99 -0.83 4.98 0.44
C ASN A 99 -0.48 6.16 1.35
N THR A 100 0.50 7.00 0.99
CA THR A 100 0.78 8.23 1.74
C THR A 100 -0.45 9.14 1.79
N PHE A 101 -1.11 9.38 0.66
CA PHE A 101 -2.23 10.33 0.59
C PHE A 101 -3.57 9.76 1.07
N THR A 102 -3.75 8.44 1.01
CA THR A 102 -4.91 7.74 1.57
C THR A 102 -4.85 7.71 3.09
N TYR A 103 -3.68 7.42 3.68
CA TYR A 103 -3.55 7.13 5.11
C TYR A 103 -2.80 8.20 5.92
N SER A 104 -2.64 9.42 5.40
CA SER A 104 -2.12 10.56 6.19
C SER A 104 -2.66 11.88 5.68
N THR A 105 -2.43 12.96 6.41
CA THR A 105 -2.82 14.33 6.02
C THR A 105 -1.71 15.09 5.28
N LEU A 106 -0.63 14.45 4.83
CA LEU A 106 0.50 15.12 4.17
C LEU A 106 0.16 15.71 2.79
N ASP A 107 0.50 16.97 2.53
CA ASP A 107 0.20 17.64 1.25
C ASP A 107 1.14 17.25 0.10
N LYS A 108 2.31 16.68 0.41
CA LYS A 108 3.29 16.24 -0.57
C LYS A 108 4.19 15.13 -0.05
N VAL A 109 4.69 14.32 -0.97
CA VAL A 109 5.70 13.29 -0.72
C VAL A 109 6.73 13.31 -1.83
N THR A 110 7.99 13.08 -1.48
CA THR A 110 9.06 12.86 -2.48
C THR A 110 9.40 11.39 -2.54
N VAL A 111 9.15 10.76 -3.68
CA VAL A 111 9.37 9.32 -3.86
C VAL A 111 10.40 9.11 -4.97
N SER A 112 11.32 8.18 -4.72
CA SER A 112 12.08 7.53 -5.78
C SER A 112 11.78 6.04 -5.77
N SER A 113 11.88 5.39 -6.93
CA SER A 113 11.76 3.94 -7.00
C SER A 113 12.90 3.33 -7.80
N ILE A 114 13.60 2.40 -7.17
CA ILE A 114 14.79 1.75 -7.73
C ILE A 114 14.66 0.26 -7.38
N PRO A 115 14.71 -0.67 -8.34
CA PRO A 115 14.60 -2.09 -8.02
C PRO A 115 15.80 -2.57 -7.18
N VAL A 116 15.55 -3.53 -6.30
CA VAL A 116 16.57 -4.25 -5.55
C VAL A 116 16.63 -5.70 -6.02
N ASP A 117 17.84 -6.19 -6.23
CA ASP A 117 18.08 -7.58 -6.65
C ASP A 117 17.79 -8.54 -5.48
N MET A 118 16.97 -9.56 -5.75
CA MET A 118 16.55 -10.55 -4.75
C MET A 118 17.72 -11.32 -4.15
N GLU A 119 18.73 -11.67 -4.95
CA GLU A 119 19.85 -12.51 -4.51
C GLU A 119 20.90 -11.71 -3.74
N SER A 120 21.28 -10.54 -4.25
CA SER A 120 22.38 -9.74 -3.71
C SER A 120 21.93 -8.60 -2.80
N SER A 121 20.64 -8.30 -2.72
CA SER A 121 20.07 -7.12 -2.04
C SER A 121 20.63 -5.77 -2.51
N LYS A 122 21.29 -5.76 -3.68
CA LYS A 122 21.90 -4.55 -4.27
C LYS A 122 20.88 -3.79 -5.09
N LEU A 123 21.00 -2.46 -5.08
CA LEU A 123 20.20 -1.60 -5.95
C LEU A 123 20.62 -1.74 -7.40
N LEU A 124 19.65 -2.04 -8.26
CA LEU A 124 19.85 -2.15 -9.70
C LEU A 124 19.66 -0.78 -10.37
N LYS A 125 20.63 0.11 -10.17
CA LYS A 125 20.55 1.51 -10.65
C LYS A 125 20.70 1.68 -12.17
N ASN A 126 21.16 0.64 -12.87
CA ASN A 126 21.52 0.69 -14.30
C ASN A 126 20.42 0.16 -15.25
N ILE A 127 19.28 -0.26 -14.69
CA ILE A 127 18.09 -0.66 -15.45
C ILE A 127 17.07 0.48 -15.41
N TYR A 128 15.79 0.20 -15.16
CA TYR A 128 14.77 1.22 -15.00
C TYR A 128 14.68 1.71 -13.56
N GLN A 129 14.49 3.02 -13.37
CA GLN A 129 14.27 3.65 -12.07
C GLN A 129 13.48 4.94 -12.24
N ILE A 130 12.73 5.30 -11.21
CA ILE A 130 12.13 6.62 -11.05
C ILE A 130 13.03 7.43 -10.12
N LYS A 131 13.62 8.51 -10.65
CA LYS A 131 14.39 9.47 -9.86
C LYS A 131 13.50 10.15 -8.81
N PRO A 132 14.05 10.76 -7.76
CA PRO A 132 13.24 11.47 -6.77
C PRO A 132 12.31 12.52 -7.43
N VAL A 133 11.01 12.33 -7.26
CA VAL A 133 9.96 13.23 -7.72
C VAL A 133 9.11 13.63 -6.53
N THR A 134 8.84 14.92 -6.38
CA THR A 134 7.84 15.42 -5.43
C THR A 134 6.47 15.42 -6.07
N VAL A 135 5.54 14.68 -5.49
CA VAL A 135 4.13 14.65 -5.87
C VAL A 135 3.32 15.36 -4.80
N THR A 136 2.40 16.23 -5.21
CA THR A 136 1.44 16.87 -4.30
C THR A 136 0.15 16.06 -4.23
N ARG A 137 -0.57 16.17 -3.12
CA ARG A 137 -1.89 15.56 -2.93
C ARG A 137 -2.84 15.97 -4.07
N GLU A 138 -2.86 17.26 -4.41
CA GLU A 138 -3.69 17.81 -5.49
C GLU A 138 -3.40 17.14 -6.83
N LYS A 139 -2.12 17.01 -7.20
CA LYS A 139 -1.73 16.38 -8.47
C LYS A 139 -2.07 14.89 -8.51
N ALA A 140 -1.90 14.18 -7.39
CA ALA A 140 -2.29 12.78 -7.29
C ALA A 140 -3.82 12.61 -7.44
N LEU A 141 -4.61 13.52 -6.85
CA LEU A 141 -6.06 13.51 -7.00
C LEU A 141 -6.49 13.86 -8.44
N GLU A 142 -5.82 14.82 -9.07
CA GLU A 142 -6.03 15.16 -10.49
C GLU A 142 -5.81 13.94 -11.38
N ALA A 143 -4.75 13.16 -11.10
CA ALA A 143 -4.47 11.93 -11.83
C ALA A 143 -5.61 10.91 -11.69
N LEU A 144 -6.06 10.63 -10.46
CA LEU A 144 -7.17 9.68 -10.23
C LEU A 144 -8.43 10.07 -11.03
N ASN A 145 -8.77 11.36 -11.00
CA ASN A 145 -9.93 11.90 -11.71
C ASN A 145 -9.76 11.81 -13.23
N LYS A 146 -8.61 12.27 -13.75
CA LYS A 146 -8.33 12.31 -15.20
C LYS A 146 -8.48 10.95 -15.88
N PHE A 147 -8.09 9.89 -15.19
CA PHE A 147 -8.12 8.53 -15.71
C PHE A 147 -9.37 7.74 -15.25
N ASN A 148 -10.34 8.41 -14.61
CA ASN A 148 -11.59 7.84 -14.11
C ASN A 148 -11.42 6.68 -13.12
N ILE A 149 -10.33 6.69 -12.32
CA ILE A 149 -10.09 5.65 -11.30
C ILE A 149 -10.93 5.91 -10.06
N ALA A 150 -10.82 7.11 -9.49
CA ALA A 150 -11.43 7.47 -8.22
C ALA A 150 -11.68 8.97 -8.15
N SER A 151 -12.71 9.37 -7.41
CA SER A 151 -13.04 10.77 -7.14
C SER A 151 -12.35 11.29 -5.87
N SER A 152 -11.94 10.38 -4.99
CA SER A 152 -11.22 10.68 -3.76
C SER A 152 -10.25 9.57 -3.36
N PHE A 153 -9.30 9.85 -2.46
CA PHE A 153 -8.43 8.81 -1.90
C PHE A 153 -9.20 7.78 -1.06
N ASN A 154 -10.33 8.17 -0.47
CA ASN A 154 -11.17 7.25 0.31
C ASN A 154 -11.78 6.14 -0.58
N ASP A 155 -11.93 6.39 -1.88
CA ASP A 155 -12.45 5.39 -2.82
C ASP A 155 -11.44 4.24 -3.06
N LEU A 156 -10.18 4.42 -2.64
CA LEU A 156 -9.11 3.43 -2.77
C LEU A 156 -9.14 2.38 -1.64
N VAL A 157 -10.04 2.52 -0.67
CA VAL A 157 -10.15 1.58 0.46
C VAL A 157 -11.57 1.03 0.60
N VAL A 158 -11.68 -0.14 1.20
CA VAL A 158 -12.95 -0.77 1.56
C VAL A 158 -13.44 -0.14 2.86
N LEU A 159 -14.62 0.50 2.86
CA LEU A 159 -15.19 1.16 4.05
C LEU A 159 -16.19 0.29 4.83
N LYS A 160 -16.61 -0.84 4.25
CA LYS A 160 -17.52 -1.81 4.87
C LYS A 160 -17.04 -3.21 4.57
N THR A 161 -16.96 -4.05 5.59
CA THR A 161 -16.50 -5.43 5.44
C THR A 161 -17.65 -6.41 5.66
N ASP A 162 -17.72 -7.38 4.76
CA ASP A 162 -18.57 -8.58 4.90
C ASP A 162 -17.70 -9.84 5.12
N SER A 163 -16.38 -9.68 5.31
CA SER A 163 -15.40 -10.77 5.35
C SER A 163 -14.37 -10.57 6.46
N GLU A 164 -14.02 -11.65 7.14
CA GLU A 164 -13.04 -11.67 8.24
C GLU A 164 -11.62 -11.25 7.82
N ILE A 165 -11.31 -11.33 6.52
CA ILE A 165 -9.98 -11.03 5.97
C ILE A 165 -9.82 -9.52 5.68
N LEU A 166 -10.93 -8.77 5.67
CA LEU A 166 -10.93 -7.36 5.31
C LEU A 166 -11.16 -6.48 6.54
N THR A 167 -10.31 -5.48 6.68
CA THR A 167 -10.37 -4.47 7.72
C THR A 167 -10.81 -3.14 7.11
N ALA A 168 -11.98 -2.68 7.51
CA ALA A 168 -12.59 -1.47 6.98
C ALA A 168 -11.69 -0.25 7.22
N GLY A 169 -11.48 0.56 6.18
CA GLY A 169 -10.60 1.72 6.22
C GLY A 169 -9.10 1.41 6.12
N LEU A 170 -8.72 0.14 5.93
CA LEU A 170 -7.33 -0.32 5.73
C LEU A 170 -7.14 -1.22 4.51
N SER A 171 -8.14 -2.03 4.16
CA SER A 171 -8.04 -2.91 3.00
C SER A 171 -8.22 -2.17 1.67
N HIS A 172 -7.42 -2.52 0.66
CA HIS A 172 -7.48 -1.94 -0.68
C HIS A 172 -8.80 -2.28 -1.42
N SER A 173 -9.41 -1.28 -2.05
CA SER A 173 -10.62 -1.44 -2.88
C SER A 173 -10.31 -1.97 -4.28
N ASP A 174 -11.34 -2.29 -5.06
CA ASP A 174 -11.17 -2.66 -6.46
C ASP A 174 -10.65 -1.50 -7.32
N LYS A 175 -10.93 -0.24 -6.95
CA LYS A 175 -10.34 0.94 -7.61
C LYS A 175 -8.84 1.03 -7.38
N TYR A 176 -8.39 0.68 -6.17
CA TYR A 176 -6.96 0.56 -5.91
C TYR A 176 -6.33 -0.56 -6.75
N LYS A 177 -7.00 -1.71 -6.89
CA LYS A 177 -6.51 -2.78 -7.77
C LYS A 177 -6.45 -2.34 -9.22
N GLU A 178 -7.45 -1.59 -9.71
CA GLU A 178 -7.43 -1.03 -11.07
C GLU A 178 -6.23 -0.10 -11.28
N LEU A 179 -5.94 0.77 -10.29
CA LEU A 179 -4.79 1.66 -10.31
C LEU A 179 -3.45 0.91 -10.38
N MET A 180 -3.32 -0.19 -9.63
CA MET A 180 -2.05 -0.92 -9.49
C MET A 180 -1.81 -1.99 -10.57
N TYR A 181 -2.87 -2.64 -11.06
CA TYR A 181 -2.75 -3.85 -11.87
C TYR A 181 -3.31 -3.71 -13.29
N ASN A 182 -3.65 -2.48 -13.72
CA ASN A 182 -3.93 -2.19 -15.11
C ASN A 182 -2.66 -1.78 -15.86
N ASP A 183 -1.88 -2.78 -16.27
CA ASP A 183 -0.55 -2.58 -16.89
C ASP A 183 -0.57 -1.74 -18.16
N LYS A 184 -1.68 -1.77 -18.89
CA LYS A 184 -1.89 -0.95 -20.09
C LYS A 184 -1.86 0.54 -19.79
N LYS A 185 -2.31 0.95 -18.60
CA LYS A 185 -2.40 2.36 -18.18
C LYS A 185 -1.34 2.73 -17.13
N LEU A 186 -0.67 1.75 -16.52
CA LEU A 186 0.32 1.94 -15.45
C LEU A 186 1.37 3.01 -15.81
N ASN A 187 1.94 2.91 -17.01
CA ASN A 187 2.91 3.87 -17.50
C ASN A 187 2.32 5.29 -17.59
N GLU A 188 1.11 5.44 -18.12
CA GLU A 188 0.46 6.74 -18.30
C GLU A 188 0.24 7.44 -16.95
N TYR A 189 -0.18 6.70 -15.91
CA TYR A 189 -0.32 7.23 -14.55
C TYR A 189 1.00 7.77 -14.03
N VAL A 190 2.07 6.96 -14.11
CA VAL A 190 3.39 7.36 -13.63
C VAL A 190 3.90 8.58 -14.40
N GLN A 191 3.80 8.58 -15.73
CA GLN A 191 4.22 9.70 -16.56
C GLN A 191 3.49 10.99 -16.21
N PHE A 192 2.19 10.92 -15.93
CA PHE A 192 1.42 12.09 -15.49
C PHE A 192 1.96 12.66 -14.16
N LEU A 193 2.28 11.81 -13.19
CA LEU A 193 2.79 12.24 -11.89
C LEU A 193 4.22 12.80 -11.96
N ILE A 194 5.10 12.24 -12.80
CA ILE A 194 6.50 12.66 -12.88
C ILE A 194 6.73 13.85 -13.81
N LYS A 195 5.82 14.13 -14.75
CA LYS A 195 5.92 15.28 -15.65
C LYS A 195 5.77 16.59 -14.86
N LYS A 196 6.73 17.51 -14.99
CA LYS A 196 6.66 18.82 -14.33
C LYS A 196 5.57 19.71 -14.91
#